data_AF-A0A2G9SE33-F1
#
_entry.id   AF-A0A2G9SE33-F1
#
_cell.length_a   1.000
_cell.length_b   1.000
_cell.length_c   1.000
_cell.angle_alpha   90.00
_cell.angle_beta   90.00
_cell.angle_gamma   90.00
#
_symmetry.space_group_name_H-M   'P 1'
#
loop_
_entity.id
_entity.type
_entity.pdbx_description
1 polymer ?
#
loop_
_entity_poly.entity_id
_entity_poly.type
_entity_poly.pdbx_seq_one_letter_code
_entity_poly.pdbx_strand_id
1 'polypeptide(L)'
;MLFLEQQQELNATLQKVVNEHKKKVMSIERENLGKIHSLKSARESVILRLEERHLQEKYQLFHHQVVEQNTLQRQQLRKRHEKEMERLKHYQSILLEELKNQQQQERSRAQKSQRVEARKRQAMFKERLKSQAMSVSEQKERNKQFQQQEAARQKEETQKQQQRQEQELQKFKEHLEETFKELTQIQKLDSELACRQHQIADTGKQLHKDHDKRFSWFSPS
;
A
#
# COMPACT_ATOMS: atom_id res chain seq x y z
N MET A 1 -111.84 -15.81 -9.93
CA MET A 1 -110.65 -16.55 -10.39
C MET A 1 -109.71 -15.65 -11.19
N LEU A 2 -110.18 -14.97 -12.24
CA LEU A 2 -109.38 -14.04 -13.08
C LEU A 2 -108.50 -13.01 -12.33
N PHE A 3 -109.02 -12.34 -11.29
CA PHE A 3 -108.23 -11.34 -10.54
C PHE A 3 -107.04 -11.96 -9.78
N LEU A 4 -107.23 -13.17 -9.25
CA LEU A 4 -106.19 -13.88 -8.50
C LEU A 4 -105.09 -14.38 -9.45
N GLU A 5 -105.45 -14.84 -10.64
CA GLU A 5 -104.52 -15.26 -11.69
C GLU A 5 -103.69 -14.06 -12.20
N GLN A 6 -104.33 -12.92 -12.46
CA GLN A 6 -103.63 -11.69 -12.84
C GLN A 6 -102.67 -11.20 -11.75
N GLN A 7 -103.06 -11.30 -10.47
CA GLN A 7 -102.20 -10.94 -9.35
C GLN A 7 -101.00 -11.90 -9.23
N GLN A 8 -101.20 -13.20 -9.45
CA GLN A 8 -100.12 -14.20 -9.46
C GLN A 8 -99.15 -13.98 -10.62
N GLU A 9 -99.65 -13.66 -11.82
CA GLU A 9 -98.84 -13.39 -13.00
C GLU A 9 -98.02 -12.10 -12.85
N LEU A 10 -98.62 -11.04 -12.29
CA LEU A 10 -97.92 -9.81 -11.95
C LEU A 10 -96.80 -10.07 -10.93
N ASN A 11 -97.09 -10.80 -9.85
CA ASN A 11 -96.09 -11.15 -8.83
C ASN A 11 -94.96 -12.00 -9.40
N ALA A 12 -95.26 -12.97 -10.27
CA ALA A 12 -94.25 -13.79 -10.93
C ALA A 12 -93.35 -12.94 -11.86
N THR A 13 -93.94 -11.99 -12.58
CA THR A 13 -93.20 -11.08 -13.47
C THR A 13 -92.31 -10.12 -12.68
N LEU A 14 -92.83 -9.51 -11.61
CA LEU A 14 -92.05 -8.67 -10.70
C LEU A 14 -90.88 -9.45 -10.08
N GLN A 15 -91.13 -10.69 -9.63
CA GLN A 15 -90.08 -11.53 -9.06
C GLN A 15 -88.98 -11.85 -10.08
N LYS A 16 -89.33 -12.09 -11.35
CA LYS A 16 -88.36 -12.29 -12.44
C LYS A 16 -87.51 -11.04 -12.65
N VAL A 17 -88.13 -9.86 -12.78
CA VAL A 17 -87.42 -8.59 -12.97
C VAL A 17 -86.47 -8.30 -11.80
N VAL A 18 -86.92 -8.50 -10.56
CA VAL A 18 -86.09 -8.33 -9.37
C VAL A 18 -84.90 -9.30 -9.37
N ASN A 19 -85.14 -10.57 -9.72
CA ASN A 19 -84.07 -11.57 -9.77
C ASN A 19 -83.05 -11.28 -10.88
N GLU A 20 -83.49 -10.83 -12.05
CA GLU A 20 -82.61 -10.41 -13.14
C GLU A 20 -81.80 -9.16 -12.78
N HIS A 21 -82.43 -8.17 -12.13
CA HIS A 21 -81.73 -7.00 -11.64
C HIS A 21 -80.67 -7.37 -10.60
N LYS A 22 -80.99 -8.23 -9.62
CA LYS A 22 -80.01 -8.74 -8.65
C LYS A 22 -78.83 -9.43 -9.33
N LYS A 23 -79.08 -10.29 -10.32
CA LYS A 23 -78.01 -10.93 -11.09
C LYS A 23 -77.13 -9.91 -11.82
N LYS A 24 -77.73 -8.88 -12.44
CA LYS A 24 -77.00 -7.81 -13.13
C LYS A 24 -76.14 -7.01 -12.17
N VAL A 25 -76.69 -6.60 -11.02
CA VAL A 25 -75.95 -5.89 -9.96
C VAL A 25 -74.77 -6.72 -9.48
N MET A 26 -74.98 -7.99 -9.13
CA MET A 26 -73.90 -8.90 -8.70
C MET A 26 -72.83 -9.08 -9.77
N SER A 27 -73.21 -9.12 -11.05
CA SER A 27 -72.25 -9.21 -12.16
C SER A 27 -71.38 -7.96 -12.28
N ILE A 28 -71.99 -6.77 -12.20
CA ILE A 28 -71.27 -5.48 -12.25
C ILE A 28 -70.34 -5.34 -11.05
N GLU A 29 -70.80 -5.70 -9.84
CA GLU A 29 -69.98 -5.66 -8.63
C GLU A 29 -68.76 -6.58 -8.75
N ARG A 30 -68.93 -7.81 -9.25
CA ARG A 30 -67.81 -8.73 -9.49
C ARG A 30 -66.81 -8.17 -10.50
N GLU A 31 -67.29 -7.59 -11.60
CA GLU A 31 -66.42 -6.98 -12.60
C GLU A 31 -65.64 -5.79 -12.03
N ASN A 32 -66.31 -4.91 -11.28
CA ASN A 32 -65.69 -3.76 -10.64
C ASN A 32 -64.66 -4.18 -9.59
N LEU A 33 -64.97 -5.18 -8.76
CA LEU A 33 -64.02 -5.75 -7.79
C LEU A 33 -62.80 -6.35 -8.50
N GLY A 34 -63.01 -7.08 -9.60
CA GLY A 34 -61.92 -7.62 -10.43
C GLY A 34 -61.02 -6.53 -11.01
N LYS A 35 -61.60 -5.45 -11.53
CA LYS A 35 -60.85 -4.28 -12.02
C LYS A 35 -60.04 -3.61 -10.91
N ILE A 36 -60.65 -3.38 -9.74
CA ILE A 36 -59.97 -2.79 -8.59
C ILE A 36 -58.78 -3.66 -8.16
N HIS A 37 -58.98 -4.98 -8.07
CA HIS A 37 -57.90 -5.90 -7.70
C HIS A 37 -56.76 -5.86 -8.73
N SER A 38 -57.08 -5.96 -10.03
CA SER A 38 -56.09 -5.89 -11.11
C SER A 38 -55.27 -4.59 -11.07
N LEU A 39 -55.93 -3.44 -10.87
CA LEU A 39 -55.25 -2.15 -10.75
C LEU A 39 -54.34 -2.07 -9.51
N LYS A 40 -54.78 -2.63 -8.37
CA LYS A 40 -53.96 -2.69 -7.14
C LYS A 40 -52.72 -3.56 -7.36
N SER A 41 -52.90 -4.78 -7.88
CA SER A 41 -51.78 -5.69 -8.16
C SER A 41 -50.81 -5.10 -9.19
N ALA A 42 -51.31 -4.44 -10.24
CA ALA A 42 -50.47 -3.77 -11.23
C ALA A 42 -49.65 -2.64 -10.60
N ARG A 43 -50.27 -1.83 -9.73
CA ARG A 43 -49.58 -0.77 -8.98
C ARG A 43 -48.51 -1.34 -8.04
N GLU A 44 -48.83 -2.36 -7.27
CA GLU A 44 -47.89 -3.03 -6.35
C GLU A 44 -46.70 -3.61 -7.11
N SER A 45 -46.93 -4.28 -8.25
CA SER A 45 -45.86 -4.78 -9.12
C SER A 45 -44.93 -3.69 -9.63
N VAL A 46 -45.45 -2.49 -9.94
CA VAL A 46 -44.61 -1.36 -10.36
C VAL A 46 -43.81 -0.80 -9.18
N ILE A 47 -44.44 -0.65 -8.01
CA ILE A 47 -43.77 -0.15 -6.79
C ILE A 47 -42.61 -1.07 -6.41
N LEU A 48 -42.85 -2.39 -6.34
CA LEU A 48 -41.83 -3.36 -5.97
C LEU A 48 -40.65 -3.33 -6.95
N ARG A 49 -40.92 -3.24 -8.26
CA ARG A 49 -39.86 -3.12 -9.28
C ARG A 49 -39.04 -1.84 -9.15
N LEU A 50 -39.68 -0.72 -8.81
CA LEU A 50 -38.99 0.55 -8.58
C LEU A 50 -38.12 0.49 -7.32
N GLU A 51 -38.63 -0.08 -6.24
CA GLU A 51 -37.89 -0.26 -4.98
C GLU A 51 -36.67 -1.16 -5.19
N GLU A 52 -36.84 -2.29 -5.87
CA GLU A 52 -35.73 -3.19 -6.22
C GLU A 52 -34.67 -2.46 -7.04
N ARG A 53 -35.07 -1.72 -8.08
CA ARG A 53 -34.14 -0.95 -8.91
C ARG A 53 -33.38 0.11 -8.10
N HIS A 54 -34.07 0.88 -7.26
CA HIS A 54 -33.42 1.90 -6.42
C HIS A 54 -32.42 1.29 -5.44
N LEU A 55 -32.75 0.15 -4.84
CA LEU A 55 -31.84 -0.57 -3.95
C LEU A 55 -30.60 -1.08 -4.71
N GLN A 56 -30.78 -1.63 -5.90
CA GLN A 56 -29.68 -2.07 -6.77
C GLN A 56 -28.77 -0.90 -7.17
N GLU A 57 -29.33 0.23 -7.59
CA GLU A 57 -28.57 1.44 -7.95
C GLU A 57 -27.77 1.97 -6.75
N LYS A 58 -28.40 2.07 -5.57
CA LYS A 58 -27.73 2.49 -4.33
C LYS A 58 -26.57 1.56 -3.97
N TYR A 59 -26.77 0.25 -4.10
CA TYR A 59 -25.73 -0.74 -3.86
C TYR A 59 -24.56 -0.59 -4.83
N GLN A 60 -24.84 -0.41 -6.13
CA GLN A 60 -23.80 -0.22 -7.15
C GLN A 60 -22.96 1.03 -6.89
N LEU A 61 -23.60 2.15 -6.52
CA LEU A 61 -22.91 3.39 -6.17
C LEU A 61 -22.03 3.23 -4.94
N PHE A 62 -22.56 2.63 -3.86
CA PHE A 62 -21.78 2.38 -2.65
C PHE A 62 -20.59 1.45 -2.94
N HIS A 63 -20.80 0.41 -3.74
CA HIS A 63 -19.72 -0.48 -4.17
C HIS A 63 -18.64 0.27 -4.93
N HIS A 64 -19.03 1.09 -5.90
CA HIS A 64 -18.09 1.90 -6.68
C HIS A 64 -17.26 2.82 -5.77
N GLN A 65 -17.92 3.55 -4.86
CA GLN A 65 -17.27 4.42 -3.90
C GLN A 65 -16.23 3.68 -3.03
N VAL A 66 -16.56 2.49 -2.53
CA VAL A 66 -15.64 1.67 -1.74
C VAL A 66 -14.42 1.25 -2.57
N VAL A 67 -14.61 0.84 -3.83
CA VAL A 67 -13.50 0.46 -4.72
C VAL A 67 -12.58 1.64 -5.01
N GLU A 68 -13.14 2.81 -5.30
CA GLU A 68 -12.38 4.03 -5.56
C GLU A 68 -11.58 4.46 -4.33
N GLN A 69 -12.22 4.47 -3.15
CA GLN A 69 -11.56 4.83 -1.89
C GLN A 69 -10.37 3.90 -1.60
N ASN A 70 -10.55 2.59 -1.78
CA ASN A 70 -9.47 1.61 -1.60
C ASN A 70 -8.32 1.82 -2.59
N THR A 71 -8.65 2.08 -3.85
CA THR A 71 -7.67 2.35 -4.90
C THR A 71 -6.85 3.59 -4.56
N LEU A 72 -7.52 4.65 -4.12
CA LEU A 72 -6.90 5.90 -3.71
C LEU A 72 -5.97 5.70 -2.50
N GLN A 73 -6.43 4.99 -1.46
CA GLN A 73 -5.61 4.70 -0.28
C GLN A 73 -4.32 3.95 -0.63
N ARG A 74 -4.40 2.93 -1.50
CA ARG A 74 -3.23 2.18 -1.97
C ARG A 74 -2.27 3.04 -2.79
N GLN A 75 -2.81 3.88 -3.68
CA GLN A 75 -1.99 4.82 -4.46
C GLN A 75 -1.27 5.82 -3.56
N GLN A 76 -1.96 6.38 -2.56
CA GLN A 76 -1.36 7.30 -1.59
C GLN A 76 -0.29 6.62 -0.72
N LEU A 77 -0.52 5.36 -0.32
CA LEU A 77 0.47 4.57 0.41
C LEU A 77 1.74 4.36 -0.45
N ARG A 78 1.60 3.91 -1.70
CA ARG A 78 2.73 3.76 -2.63
C ARG A 78 3.53 5.03 -2.81
N LYS A 79 2.86 6.17 -3.03
CA LYS A 79 3.53 7.48 -3.14
C LYS A 79 4.30 7.87 -1.88
N ARG A 80 3.78 7.52 -0.69
CA ARG A 80 4.49 7.76 0.57
C ARG A 80 5.75 6.89 0.67
N HIS A 81 5.64 5.61 0.34
CA HIS A 81 6.76 4.66 0.32
C HIS A 81 7.85 5.12 -0.65
N GLU A 82 7.49 5.52 -1.88
CA GLU A 82 8.44 6.05 -2.87
C GLU A 82 9.23 7.25 -2.33
N LYS A 83 8.53 8.25 -1.76
CA LYS A 83 9.18 9.44 -1.19
C LYS A 83 10.09 9.10 -0.01
N GLU A 84 9.71 8.14 0.81
CA GLU A 84 10.55 7.69 1.93
C GLU A 84 11.82 7.00 1.45
N MET A 85 11.72 6.16 0.42
CA MET A 85 12.86 5.51 -0.21
C MET A 85 13.81 6.52 -0.86
N GLU A 86 13.28 7.54 -1.52
CA GLU A 86 14.08 8.64 -2.07
C GLU A 86 14.82 9.40 -0.97
N ARG A 87 14.13 9.75 0.13
CA ARG A 87 14.75 10.42 1.28
C ARG A 87 15.85 9.57 1.90
N LEU A 88 15.61 8.27 2.10
CA LEU A 88 16.61 7.37 2.66
C LEU A 88 17.83 7.28 1.75
N LYS A 89 17.64 7.03 0.45
CA LYS A 89 18.76 6.98 -0.52
C LYS A 89 19.57 8.27 -0.53
N HIS A 90 18.90 9.41 -0.53
CA HIS A 90 19.57 10.71 -0.50
C HIS A 90 20.39 10.89 0.78
N TYR A 91 19.80 10.58 1.93
CA TYR A 91 20.48 10.65 3.23
C TYR A 91 21.68 9.70 3.31
N GLN A 92 21.54 8.45 2.87
CA GLN A 92 22.64 7.48 2.81
C GLN A 92 23.78 7.96 1.90
N SER A 93 23.46 8.61 0.78
CA SER A 93 24.47 9.21 -0.11
C SER A 93 25.26 10.32 0.57
N ILE A 94 24.59 11.18 1.36
CA ILE A 94 25.26 12.26 2.11
C ILE A 94 26.21 11.65 3.14
N LEU A 95 25.74 10.67 3.93
CA LEU A 95 26.57 10.01 4.94
C LEU A 95 27.81 9.33 4.35
N LEU A 96 27.66 8.67 3.19
CA LEU A 96 28.80 8.05 2.50
C LEU A 96 29.83 9.10 2.04
N GLU A 97 29.35 10.25 1.58
CA GLU A 97 30.22 11.34 1.13
C GLU A 97 30.93 12.01 2.32
N GLU A 98 30.24 12.22 3.43
CA GLU A 98 30.83 12.71 4.68
C GLU A 98 31.94 11.79 5.19
N LEU A 99 31.70 10.47 5.21
CA LEU A 99 32.71 9.49 5.64
C LEU A 99 33.95 9.52 4.73
N LYS A 100 33.76 9.58 3.41
CA LYS A 100 34.89 9.69 2.46
C LYS A 100 35.68 10.98 2.67
N ASN A 101 34.99 12.10 2.88
CA ASN A 101 35.62 13.40 3.13
C ASN A 101 36.44 13.39 4.43
N GLN A 102 35.90 12.78 5.50
CA GLN A 102 36.63 12.58 6.75
C GLN A 102 37.88 11.72 6.54
N GLN A 103 37.75 10.57 5.87
CA GLN A 103 38.88 9.68 5.56
C GLN A 103 39.96 10.39 4.72
N GLN A 104 39.57 11.22 3.74
CA GLN A 104 40.49 12.02 2.94
C GLN A 104 41.22 13.07 3.79
N GLN A 105 40.51 13.75 4.70
CA GLN A 105 41.11 14.73 5.60
C GLN A 105 42.11 14.06 6.55
N GLU A 106 41.76 12.90 7.12
CA GLU A 106 42.66 12.09 7.96
C GLU A 106 43.91 11.65 7.20
N ARG A 107 43.76 11.16 5.96
CA ARG A 107 44.92 10.79 5.10
C ARG A 107 45.86 11.97 4.93
N SER A 108 45.35 13.16 4.65
CA SER A 108 46.16 14.37 4.49
C SER A 108 46.90 14.73 5.78
N ARG A 109 46.22 14.67 6.93
CA ARG A 109 46.82 14.92 8.25
C ARG A 109 47.89 13.89 8.60
N ALA A 110 47.62 12.60 8.36
CA ALA A 110 48.55 11.51 8.61
C ALA A 110 49.83 11.65 7.76
N GLN A 111 49.71 11.94 6.47
CA GLN A 111 50.86 12.18 5.59
C GLN A 111 51.72 13.36 6.05
N LYS A 112 51.10 14.46 6.51
CA LYS A 112 51.82 15.60 7.08
C LYS A 112 52.57 15.19 8.36
N SER A 113 51.91 14.46 9.25
CA SER A 113 52.52 13.95 10.49
C SER A 113 53.72 13.05 10.20
N GLN A 114 53.57 12.07 9.30
CA GLN A 114 54.62 11.14 8.91
C GLN A 114 55.85 11.86 8.32
N ARG A 115 55.66 12.93 7.53
CA ARG A 115 56.76 13.75 7.00
C ARG A 115 57.52 14.45 8.12
N VAL A 116 56.83 15.01 9.11
CA VAL A 116 57.44 15.68 10.26
C VAL A 116 58.22 14.67 11.11
N GLU A 117 57.62 13.52 11.40
CA GLU A 117 58.29 12.46 12.16
C GLU A 117 59.51 11.89 11.44
N ALA A 118 59.43 11.63 10.13
CA ALA A 118 60.56 11.13 9.37
C ALA A 118 61.74 12.11 9.36
N ARG A 119 61.46 13.43 9.27
CA ARG A 119 62.51 14.45 9.43
C ARG A 119 63.16 14.39 10.82
N LYS A 120 62.36 14.24 11.89
CA LYS A 120 62.87 14.10 13.26
C LYS A 120 63.72 12.83 13.42
N ARG A 121 63.25 11.68 12.93
CA ARG A 121 64.00 10.41 12.99
C ARG A 121 65.30 10.48 12.17
N GLN A 122 65.27 11.11 11.00
CA GLN A 122 66.47 11.34 10.20
C GLN A 122 67.49 12.24 10.88
N ALA A 123 67.05 13.32 11.55
CA ALA A 123 67.95 14.20 12.32
C ALA A 123 68.64 13.44 13.47
N MET A 124 67.86 12.71 14.27
CA MET A 124 68.36 11.85 15.36
C MET A 124 69.35 10.79 14.84
N PHE A 125 69.05 10.17 13.70
CA PHE A 125 69.94 9.17 13.10
C PHE A 125 71.27 9.78 12.63
N LYS A 126 71.23 10.95 11.97
CA LYS A 126 72.44 11.68 11.56
C LYS A 126 73.29 12.09 12.77
N GLU A 127 72.66 12.50 13.87
CA GLU A 127 73.36 12.84 15.11
C GLU A 127 74.08 11.61 15.70
N ARG A 128 73.38 10.47 15.82
CA ARG A 128 73.98 9.20 16.27
C ARG A 128 75.15 8.75 15.40
N LEU A 129 75.05 8.93 14.08
CA LEU A 129 76.13 8.58 13.16
C LEU A 129 77.37 9.46 13.34
N LYS A 130 77.24 10.72 13.76
CA LYS A 130 78.40 11.60 14.03
C LYS A 130 79.19 11.17 15.27
N SER A 131 78.52 10.55 16.23
CA SER A 131 79.15 10.02 17.46
C SER A 131 79.89 8.70 17.24
N GLN A 132 79.76 8.06 16.06
CA GLN A 132 80.47 6.84 15.72
C GLN A 132 81.71 7.18 14.89
N ALA A 133 82.88 6.66 15.27
CA ALA A 133 84.15 6.84 14.55
C ALA A 133 84.21 5.98 13.27
N MET A 134 83.32 6.25 12.31
CA MET A 134 83.24 5.56 11.02
C MET A 134 83.78 6.42 9.88
N SER A 135 84.12 5.79 8.75
CA SER A 135 84.49 6.52 7.54
C SER A 135 83.29 7.23 6.91
N VAL A 136 83.56 8.29 6.15
CA VAL A 136 82.52 9.05 5.42
C VAL A 136 81.73 8.17 4.45
N SER A 137 82.37 7.14 3.88
CA SER A 137 81.70 6.19 2.96
C SER A 137 80.68 5.32 3.70
N GLU A 138 81.07 4.74 4.84
CA GLU A 138 80.19 3.92 5.67
C GLU A 138 79.01 4.74 6.23
N GLN A 139 79.27 6.00 6.58
CA GLN A 139 78.23 6.92 7.06
C GLN A 139 77.18 7.23 5.97
N LYS A 140 77.61 7.39 4.71
CA LYS A 140 76.70 7.57 3.57
C LYS A 140 75.85 6.32 3.32
N GLU A 141 76.46 5.14 3.37
CA GLU A 141 75.76 3.88 3.12
C GLU A 141 74.71 3.58 4.21
N ARG A 142 75.07 3.75 5.49
CA ARG A 142 74.14 3.65 6.63
C ARG A 142 72.95 4.62 6.51
N ASN A 143 73.20 5.85 6.05
CA ASN A 143 72.15 6.84 5.84
C ASN A 143 71.22 6.49 4.67
N LYS A 144 71.74 5.87 3.61
CA LYS A 144 70.92 5.34 2.50
C LYS A 144 70.03 4.19 2.97
N GLN A 145 70.57 3.23 3.73
CA GLN A 145 69.81 2.12 4.30
C GLN A 145 68.69 2.61 5.22
N PHE A 146 68.98 3.58 6.09
CA PHE A 146 67.98 4.20 6.96
C PHE A 146 66.84 4.87 6.17
N GLN A 147 67.16 5.60 5.11
CA GLN A 147 66.14 6.23 4.25
C GLN A 147 65.25 5.19 3.55
N GLN A 148 65.83 4.09 3.07
CA GLN A 148 65.07 2.99 2.48
C GLN A 148 64.14 2.35 3.51
N GLN A 149 64.62 2.12 4.73
CA GLN A 149 63.82 1.54 5.82
C GLN A 149 62.67 2.48 6.24
N GLU A 150 62.92 3.78 6.39
CA GLU A 150 61.85 4.74 6.71
C GLU A 150 60.84 4.89 5.58
N ALA A 151 61.27 4.89 4.32
CA ALA A 151 60.36 4.91 3.18
C ALA A 151 59.46 3.66 3.15
N ALA A 152 60.02 2.48 3.44
CA ALA A 152 59.27 1.24 3.55
C ALA A 152 58.24 1.29 4.69
N ARG A 153 58.65 1.81 5.87
CA ARG A 153 57.78 1.99 7.04
C ARG A 153 56.60 2.91 6.75
N GLN A 154 56.84 4.07 6.13
CA GLN A 154 55.79 5.02 5.76
C GLN A 154 54.81 4.42 4.75
N LYS A 155 55.32 3.66 3.77
CA LYS A 155 54.49 2.97 2.78
C LYS A 155 53.58 1.94 3.45
N GLU A 156 54.13 1.11 4.34
CA GLU A 156 53.37 0.09 5.07
C GLU A 156 52.30 0.72 5.97
N GLU A 157 52.63 1.79 6.69
CA GLU A 157 51.69 2.50 7.56
C GLU A 157 50.55 3.15 6.76
N THR A 158 50.87 3.74 5.60
CA THR A 158 49.88 4.28 4.67
C THR A 158 48.95 3.18 4.14
N GLN A 159 49.52 2.04 3.75
CA GLN A 159 48.75 0.90 3.26
C GLN A 159 47.82 0.33 4.34
N LYS A 160 48.32 0.16 5.57
CA LYS A 160 47.49 -0.27 6.72
C LYS A 160 46.36 0.70 7.01
N GLN A 161 46.61 2.01 6.93
CA GLN A 161 45.57 3.01 7.12
C GLN A 161 44.51 2.95 6.01
N GLN A 162 44.93 2.79 4.76
CA GLN A 162 44.01 2.64 3.62
C GLN A 162 43.13 1.40 3.76
N GLN A 163 43.73 0.25 4.08
CA GLN A 163 42.99 -1.00 4.28
C GLN A 163 41.95 -0.89 5.41
N ARG A 164 42.28 -0.24 6.52
CA ARG A 164 41.32 0.00 7.62
C ARG A 164 40.14 0.85 7.16
N GLN A 165 40.42 1.96 6.48
CA GLN A 165 39.39 2.87 5.98
C GLN A 165 38.51 2.21 4.91
N GLU A 166 39.06 1.34 4.06
CA GLU A 166 38.30 0.54 3.10
C GLU A 166 37.37 -0.46 3.79
N GLN A 167 37.86 -1.16 4.82
CA GLN A 167 37.05 -2.08 5.61
C GLN A 167 35.92 -1.37 6.35
N GLU A 168 36.18 -0.20 6.94
CA GLU A 168 35.16 0.63 7.59
C GLU A 168 34.10 1.11 6.60
N LEU A 169 34.52 1.58 5.42
CA LEU A 169 33.60 2.00 4.36
C LEU A 169 32.74 0.84 3.88
N GLN A 170 33.31 -0.35 3.74
CA GLN A 170 32.58 -1.54 3.32
C GLN A 170 31.52 -1.96 4.34
N LYS A 171 31.89 -2.05 5.62
CA LYS A 171 30.94 -2.33 6.72
C LYS A 171 29.83 -1.29 6.79
N PHE A 172 30.18 -0.03 6.59
CA PHE A 172 29.20 1.05 6.60
C PHE A 172 28.20 0.90 5.44
N LYS A 173 28.66 0.58 4.22
CA LYS A 173 27.77 0.30 3.09
C LYS A 173 26.85 -0.88 3.35
N GLU A 174 27.38 -1.97 3.90
CA GLU A 174 26.59 -3.17 4.27
C GLU A 174 25.46 -2.79 5.24
N HIS A 175 25.77 -1.99 6.26
CA HIS A 175 24.77 -1.50 7.21
C HIS A 175 23.69 -0.61 6.55
N LEU A 176 24.07 0.26 5.61
CA LEU A 176 23.11 1.07 4.85
C LEU A 176 22.21 0.20 3.96
N GLU A 177 22.77 -0.85 3.36
CA GLU A 177 22.00 -1.82 2.56
C GLU A 177 21.02 -2.63 3.41
N GLU A 178 21.42 -3.06 4.61
CA GLU A 178 20.54 -3.71 5.59
C GLU A 178 19.38 -2.80 5.96
N THR A 179 19.66 -1.55 6.33
CA THR A 179 18.64 -0.55 6.65
C THR A 179 17.66 -0.35 5.49
N PHE A 180 18.16 -0.34 4.26
CA PHE A 180 17.33 -0.22 3.06
C PHE A 180 16.44 -1.44 2.83
N LYS A 181 16.96 -2.65 3.06
CA LYS A 181 16.20 -3.90 2.97
C LYS A 181 15.10 -3.98 4.03
N GLU A 182 15.41 -3.59 5.27
CA GLU A 182 14.44 -3.53 6.37
C GLU A 182 13.28 -2.59 6.03
N LEU A 183 13.57 -1.37 5.57
CA LEU A 183 12.53 -0.43 5.16
C LEU A 183 11.68 -1.01 4.01
N THR A 184 12.31 -1.60 3.01
CA THR A 184 11.61 -2.24 1.90
C THR A 184 10.68 -3.36 2.39
N GLN A 185 11.13 -4.15 3.37
CA GLN A 185 10.34 -5.22 3.96
C GLN A 185 9.15 -4.70 4.75
N ILE A 186 9.32 -3.63 5.53
CA ILE A 186 8.22 -2.95 6.24
C ILE A 186 7.18 -2.45 5.23
N GLN A 187 7.62 -1.75 4.19
CA GLN A 187 6.73 -1.22 3.15
C GLN A 187 5.98 -2.34 2.38
N LYS A 188 6.62 -3.50 2.20
CA LYS A 188 5.98 -4.70 1.64
C LYS A 188 4.87 -5.21 2.57
N LEU A 189 5.15 -5.36 3.86
CA LEU A 189 4.15 -5.79 4.84
C LEU A 189 2.98 -4.80 4.93
N ASP A 190 3.25 -3.50 4.95
CA ASP A 190 2.20 -2.47 4.96
C ASP A 190 1.30 -2.56 3.72
N SER A 191 1.90 -2.80 2.55
CA SER A 191 1.16 -3.01 1.30
C SER A 191 0.32 -4.28 1.34
N GLU A 192 0.85 -5.38 1.90
CA GLU A 192 0.12 -6.64 2.09
C GLU A 192 -1.03 -6.50 3.10
N LEU A 193 -0.84 -5.74 4.17
CA LEU A 193 -1.91 -5.45 5.15
C LEU A 193 -3.03 -4.64 4.51
N ALA A 194 -2.70 -3.60 3.72
CA ALA A 194 -3.68 -2.87 2.93
C ALA A 194 -4.40 -3.77 1.91
N CYS A 195 -3.70 -4.77 1.35
CA CYS A 195 -4.32 -5.80 0.51
C CYS A 195 -5.32 -6.67 1.27
N ARG A 196 -4.96 -7.16 2.46
CA ARG A 196 -5.78 -8.06 3.26
C ARG A 196 -7.03 -7.37 3.82
N GLN A 197 -6.91 -6.12 4.28
CA GLN A 197 -8.05 -5.31 4.71
C GLN A 197 -9.10 -5.19 3.61
N HIS A 198 -8.66 -5.08 2.35
CA HIS A 198 -9.56 -5.09 1.19
C HIS A 198 -10.20 -6.46 0.94
N GLN A 199 -9.45 -7.56 1.03
CA GLN A 199 -10.02 -8.91 0.87
C GLN A 199 -11.09 -9.23 1.93
N ILE A 200 -10.95 -8.70 3.15
CA ILE A 200 -11.96 -8.82 4.21
C ILE A 200 -13.22 -8.01 3.86
N ALA A 201 -13.04 -6.77 3.37
CA ALA A 201 -14.15 -5.96 2.87
C ALA A 201 -14.86 -6.65 1.67
N ASP A 202 -14.11 -7.35 0.84
CA ASP A 202 -14.60 -8.06 -0.34
C ASP A 202 -15.29 -9.40 -0.03
N THR A 203 -14.81 -10.14 0.98
CA THR A 203 -15.45 -11.39 1.42
C THR A 203 -16.79 -11.13 2.12
N GLY A 204 -16.96 -9.99 2.79
CA GLY A 204 -18.27 -9.49 3.21
C GLY A 204 -19.25 -9.33 2.04
N LYS A 205 -18.75 -8.98 0.84
CA LYS A 205 -19.57 -8.85 -0.40
C LYS A 205 -20.12 -10.19 -0.88
N GLN A 206 -19.36 -11.27 -0.72
CA GLN A 206 -19.78 -12.60 -1.16
C GLN A 206 -20.94 -13.11 -0.30
N LEU A 207 -20.83 -12.93 1.02
CA LEU A 207 -21.89 -13.28 1.97
C LEU A 207 -23.18 -12.49 1.73
N HIS A 208 -23.09 -11.21 1.33
CA HIS A 208 -24.27 -10.39 1.02
C HIS A 208 -24.94 -10.76 -0.31
N LYS A 209 -24.14 -11.01 -1.37
CA LYS A 209 -24.66 -11.48 -2.67
C LYS A 209 -25.29 -12.88 -2.57
N ASP A 210 -24.74 -13.75 -1.74
CA ASP A 210 -25.29 -15.08 -1.52
C ASP A 210 -26.59 -15.02 -0.69
N HIS A 211 -26.72 -14.02 0.21
CA HIS A 211 -28.00 -13.66 0.83
C HIS A 211 -29.03 -13.19 -0.21
N ASP A 212 -28.69 -12.23 -1.08
CA ASP A 212 -29.61 -11.71 -2.11
C ASP A 212 -30.10 -12.80 -3.09
N LYS A 213 -29.18 -13.66 -3.56
CA LYS A 213 -29.54 -14.81 -4.41
C LYS A 213 -30.46 -15.81 -3.71
N ARG A 214 -30.40 -15.91 -2.38
CA ARG A 214 -31.27 -16.80 -1.59
C ARG A 214 -32.69 -16.23 -1.47
N PHE A 215 -32.84 -14.90 -1.50
CA PHE A 215 -34.14 -14.22 -1.47
C PHE A 215 -34.77 -14.01 -2.85
N SER A 216 -34.01 -14.06 -3.95
CA SER A 216 -34.57 -13.98 -5.31
C SER A 216 -35.47 -15.16 -5.70
N TRP A 217 -35.45 -16.27 -4.96
CA TRP A 217 -36.35 -17.42 -5.14
C TRP A 217 -37.74 -17.22 -4.50
N PHE A 218 -37.91 -16.18 -3.67
CA PHE A 218 -39.16 -15.89 -2.97
C PHE A 218 -40.12 -14.95 -3.74
N SER A 219 -39.82 -14.59 -5.00
CA SER A 219 -40.77 -13.94 -5.90
C SER A 219 -41.52 -14.99 -6.71
N PRO A 220 -42.80 -15.31 -6.41
CA PRO A 220 -43.61 -16.17 -7.25
C PRO A 220 -44.00 -15.42 -8.51
N SER A 221 -43.82 -16.06 -9.67
CA SER A 221 -44.28 -15.62 -10.99
C SER A 221 -45.79 -15.40 -11.08
#